data_AF-A0A3S3C942-F1
#
_entry.id   AF-A0A3S3C942-F1
#
_cell.length_a   1.000
_cell.length_b   1.000
_cell.length_c   1.000
_cell.angle_alpha   90.00
_cell.angle_beta   90.00
_cell.angle_gamma   90.00
#
_symmetry.space_group_name_H-M   'P 1'
#
loop_
_entity.id
_entity.type
_entity.pdbx_description
1 polymer ?
#
loop_
_entity_poly.entity_id
_entity_poly.type
_entity_poly.pdbx_seq_one_letter_code
_entity_poly.pdbx_strand_id
1 'polypeptide(L)'
;MGDMLIRGIPEPLKREIEQAARIGGQSLSGKAIDLLRKGIIAEKEARSAPGLSAWDSIRSVFDAEASDEFVETMDEIEAERKRDFGRPPEDFE
;
A
#
# COMPACT_ATOMS: atom_id res chain seq x y z
N MET A 1 25.44 12.75 -17.31
CA MET A 1 25.79 12.35 -15.93
C MET A 1 25.80 13.62 -15.11
N GLY A 2 24.97 13.70 -14.07
CA GLY A 2 24.95 14.84 -13.16
C GLY A 2 25.67 14.45 -11.87
N ASP A 3 26.46 15.36 -11.33
CA ASP A 3 27.14 15.16 -10.05
C ASP A 3 26.20 15.52 -8.89
N MET A 4 26.36 14.83 -7.76
CA MET A 4 25.60 15.09 -6.55
C MET A 4 26.54 15.13 -5.35
N LEU A 5 26.44 16.19 -4.54
CA LEU A 5 27.21 16.34 -3.31
C LEU A 5 26.30 16.10 -2.10
N ILE A 6 26.60 15.07 -1.32
CA ILE A 6 25.94 14.80 -0.04
C ILE A 6 26.84 15.32 1.09
N ARG A 7 26.36 16.30 1.85
CA ARG A 7 27.08 16.93 2.97
C ARG A 7 26.45 16.54 4.31
N GLY A 8 27.23 16.65 5.39
CA GLY A 8 26.73 16.38 6.74
C GLY A 8 26.43 14.91 7.02
N ILE A 9 27.07 13.99 6.30
CA ILE A 9 26.96 12.55 6.59
C ILE A 9 27.57 12.29 7.97
N PRO A 10 26.85 11.65 8.90
CA PRO A 10 27.43 11.25 10.18
C PRO A 10 28.69 10.41 9.98
N GLU A 11 29.74 10.72 10.73
CA GLU A 11 31.03 10.04 10.60
C GLU A 11 30.94 8.50 10.74
N PRO A 12 30.10 7.92 11.63
CA PRO A 12 29.92 6.47 11.69
C PRO A 12 29.40 5.87 10.37
N LEU A 13 28.38 6.49 9.79
CA LEU A 13 27.79 6.04 8.53
C LEU A 13 28.80 6.12 7.37
N LYS A 14 29.59 7.20 7.33
CA LYS A 14 30.66 7.33 6.35
C LYS A 14 31.68 6.19 6.46
N ARG A 15 32.12 5.85 7.68
CA ARG A 15 33.06 4.74 7.93
C ARG A 15 32.50 3.38 7.52
N GLU A 16 31.22 3.14 7.77
CA GLU A 16 30.55 1.90 7.33
C GLU A 16 30.56 1.75 5.81
N ILE A 17 30.26 2.83 5.07
CA ILE A 17 30.29 2.81 3.61
C ILE A 17 31.72 2.59 3.09
N GLU A 18 32.72 3.24 3.69
CA GLU A 18 34.14 3.04 3.35
C GLU A 18 34.60 1.60 3.57
N GLN A 19 34.22 0.99 4.69
CA GLN A 19 34.53 -0.39 4.99
C GLN A 19 33.85 -1.34 3.99
N ALA A 20 32.56 -1.13 3.71
CA ALA A 20 31.82 -1.94 2.75
C ALA A 20 32.35 -1.81 1.32
N ALA A 21 32.87 -0.64 0.95
CA ALA A 21 33.55 -0.40 -0.33
C ALA A 21 34.87 -1.18 -0.39
N ARG A 22 35.68 -1.12 0.68
CA ARG A 22 36.97 -1.82 0.78
C ARG A 22 36.81 -3.33 0.71
N ILE A 23 35.84 -3.90 1.43
CA ILE A 23 35.52 -5.34 1.39
C ILE A 23 35.09 -5.75 -0.01
N GLY A 24 34.29 -4.92 -0.69
CA GLY A 24 33.80 -5.21 -2.04
C GLY A 24 34.79 -4.91 -3.17
N GLY A 25 35.98 -4.36 -2.89
CA GLY A 25 36.92 -3.90 -3.92
C GLY A 25 36.38 -2.76 -4.79
N GLN A 26 35.44 -1.97 -4.28
CA GLN A 26 34.79 -0.86 -4.99
C GLN A 26 35.32 0.50 -4.53
N SER A 27 35.15 1.52 -5.37
CA SER A 27 35.36 2.91 -4.93
C SER A 27 34.25 3.32 -3.93
N LEU A 28 34.55 4.31 -3.08
CA LEU A 28 33.56 4.84 -2.13
C LEU A 28 32.30 5.36 -2.84
N SER A 29 32.48 6.10 -3.94
CA SER A 29 31.38 6.61 -4.76
C SER A 29 30.60 5.49 -5.43
N GLY A 30 31.28 4.47 -5.98
CA GLY A 30 30.63 3.30 -6.57
C GLY A 30 29.76 2.58 -5.55
N LYS A 31 30.30 2.34 -4.34
CA LYS A 31 29.54 1.72 -3.26
C LYS A 31 28.35 2.56 -2.81
N ALA A 32 28.53 3.87 -2.70
CA ALA A 32 27.45 4.79 -2.33
C ALA A 32 26.31 4.77 -3.38
N ILE A 33 26.64 4.75 -4.68
CA ILE A 33 25.66 4.64 -5.76
C ILE A 33 24.89 3.32 -5.66
N ASP A 34 25.58 2.20 -5.41
CA ASP A 34 24.93 0.90 -5.26
C ASP A 34 23.97 0.87 -4.07
N LEU A 35 24.36 1.46 -2.93
CA LEU A 35 23.50 1.56 -1.75
C LEU A 35 22.27 2.45 -2.02
N LEU A 36 22.44 3.59 -2.69
CA LEU A 36 21.33 4.45 -3.06
C LEU A 36 20.34 3.74 -4.00
N ARG A 37 20.84 2.99 -4.99
CA ARG A 37 20.00 2.19 -5.89
C ARG A 37 19.20 1.14 -5.12
N LYS A 38 19.87 0.41 -4.22
CA LYS A 38 19.21 -0.59 -3.37
C LYS A 38 18.16 0.05 -2.46
N GLY A 39 18.46 1.20 -1.86
CA GLY A 39 17.50 1.95 -1.04
C GLY A 39 16.26 2.39 -1.82
N ILE A 40 16.42 2.85 -3.06
CA ILE A 40 15.28 3.23 -3.92
C ILE A 40 14.41 2.01 -4.27
N ILE A 41 15.02 0.85 -4.55
CA ILE A 41 14.28 -0.39 -4.83
C ILE A 41 13.52 -0.82 -3.57
N ALA A 42 14.19 -0.87 -2.41
CA ALA A 42 13.57 -1.24 -1.15
C ALA A 42 12.41 -0.29 -0.76
N GLU A 43 12.57 1.03 -0.97
CA GLU A 43 11.50 2.01 -0.74
C GLU A 43 10.32 1.80 -1.70
N LYS A 44 10.58 1.49 -2.98
CA LYS A 44 9.54 1.16 -3.95
C LYS A 44 8.82 -0.13 -3.59
N GLU A 45 9.54 -1.17 -3.15
CA GLU A 45 8.95 -2.43 -2.71
C GLU A 45 8.12 -2.24 -1.44
N ALA A 46 8.61 -1.46 -0.47
CA ALA A 46 7.86 -1.12 0.74
C ALA A 46 6.59 -0.32 0.43
N ARG A 47 6.61 0.52 -0.61
CA ARG A 47 5.44 1.30 -1.06
C ARG A 47 4.50 0.53 -1.99
N SER A 48 5.04 -0.42 -2.75
CA SER A 48 4.31 -1.28 -3.68
C SER A 48 3.76 -2.54 -3.02
N ALA A 49 4.24 -2.92 -1.83
CA ALA A 49 3.48 -3.75 -0.92
C ALA A 49 2.22 -2.94 -0.61
N PRO A 50 1.07 -3.25 -1.23
CA PRO A 50 -0.16 -2.65 -0.77
C PRO A 50 -0.23 -3.20 0.65
N GLY A 51 -0.13 -2.32 1.64
CA GLY A 51 -0.99 -2.53 2.79
C GLY A 51 -2.37 -2.53 2.19
N LEU A 52 -2.85 -3.71 1.74
CA LEU A 52 -4.24 -3.93 1.45
C LEU A 52 -4.90 -3.30 2.65
N SER A 53 -5.70 -2.27 2.41
CA SER A 53 -6.46 -1.69 3.52
C SER A 53 -7.11 -2.86 4.24
N ALA A 54 -7.25 -2.81 5.56
CA ALA A 54 -7.99 -3.85 6.27
C ALA A 54 -9.33 -4.12 5.55
N TRP A 55 -9.89 -3.08 4.94
CA TRP A 55 -10.99 -3.14 3.99
C TRP A 55 -10.74 -3.96 2.73
N ASP A 56 -9.66 -3.74 1.97
CA ASP A 56 -9.35 -4.48 0.74
C ASP A 56 -9.07 -5.95 1.03
N SER A 57 -8.42 -6.23 2.17
CA SER A 57 -8.18 -7.60 2.63
C SER A 57 -9.49 -8.33 2.93
N ILE A 58 -10.39 -7.69 3.69
CA ILE A 58 -11.71 -8.24 4.00
C ILE A 58 -12.53 -8.40 2.72
N ARG A 59 -12.57 -7.38 1.86
CA ARG A 59 -13.33 -7.40 0.61
C ARG A 59 -12.87 -8.51 -0.33
N SER A 60 -11.57 -8.77 -0.43
CA SER A 60 -11.05 -9.84 -1.30
C SER A 60 -11.55 -11.25 -0.92
N VAL A 61 -11.84 -11.49 0.36
CA VAL A 61 -12.41 -12.76 0.84
C VAL A 61 -13.88 -12.87 0.43
N PHE A 62 -14.62 -11.75 0.50
CA PHE A 62 -16.04 -11.71 0.13
C PHE A 62 -16.26 -11.66 -1.39
N ASP A 63 -15.44 -10.97 -2.18
CA ASP A 63 -15.54 -10.95 -3.65
C ASP A 63 -15.28 -12.32 -4.27
N ALA A 64 -14.53 -13.20 -3.59
CA ALA A 64 -14.34 -14.58 -4.03
C ALA A 64 -15.59 -15.47 -3.81
N GLU A 65 -16.53 -15.03 -2.98
CA GLU A 65 -17.70 -15.79 -2.52
C GLU A 65 -19.03 -15.09 -2.83
N ALA A 66 -18.99 -13.88 -3.41
CA ALA A 66 -20.14 -13.17 -3.94
C ALA A 66 -20.64 -13.88 -5.21
N SER A 67 -21.42 -14.94 -5.01
CA SER A 67 -22.16 -15.60 -6.08
C SER A 67 -23.26 -14.68 -6.63
N ASP A 68 -23.63 -14.87 -7.89
CA ASP A 68 -24.76 -14.16 -8.53
C ASP A 68 -26.06 -14.29 -7.69
N GLU A 69 -26.22 -15.38 -6.94
CA GLU A 69 -27.34 -15.62 -6.03
C GLU A 69 -27.41 -14.62 -4.87
N PHE A 70 -26.27 -14.16 -4.34
CA PHE A 70 -26.24 -13.14 -3.29
C PHE A 70 -26.69 -11.78 -3.81
N VAL A 71 -26.32 -11.45 -5.06
CA VAL A 71 -26.74 -10.22 -5.73
C VAL A 71 -28.26 -10.25 -5.95
N GLU A 72 -28.79 -11.35 -6.47
CA GLU A 72 -30.23 -11.52 -6.72
C GLU A 72 -31.04 -11.43 -5.42
N THR A 73 -30.56 -12.03 -4.32
CA THR A 73 -31.22 -11.96 -3.01
C THR A 73 -31.24 -10.53 -2.46
N MET A 74 -30.15 -9.78 -2.60
CA MET A 74 -30.09 -8.39 -2.11
C MET A 74 -30.98 -7.45 -2.94
N ASP A 75 -31.07 -7.67 -4.25
CA ASP A 75 -31.97 -6.91 -5.12
C ASP A 75 -33.45 -7.15 -4.77
N GLU A 76 -33.83 -8.40 -4.44
CA GLU A 76 -35.18 -8.73 -3.99
C GLU A 76 -35.53 -8.04 -2.67
N ILE A 77 -34.63 -8.09 -1.68
CA ILE A 77 -34.80 -7.40 -0.39
C ILE A 77 -34.94 -5.89 -0.59
N GLU A 78 -34.16 -5.30 -1.48
CA GLU A 78 -34.24 -3.86 -1.73
C GLU A 78 -35.52 -3.47 -2.47
N ALA A 79 -36.02 -4.31 -3.38
CA ALA A 79 -37.31 -4.12 -4.04
C ALA A 79 -38.48 -4.17 -3.03
N GLU A 80 -38.41 -5.07 -2.05
CA GLU A 80 -39.42 -5.16 -0.99
C GLU A 80 -39.36 -3.97 -0.03
N ARG A 81 -38.15 -3.52 0.36
CA ARG A 81 -37.98 -2.29 1.14
C ARG A 81 -38.53 -1.05 0.43
N LYS A 82 -38.36 -0.95 -0.89
CA LYS A 82 -38.92 0.14 -1.70
C LYS A 82 -40.44 0.07 -1.85
N ARG A 83 -41.04 -1.11 -1.67
CA ARG A 83 -42.49 -1.30 -1.67
C ARG A 83 -43.14 -0.95 -0.35
N ASP A 84 -42.47 -1.21 0.77
CA ASP A 84 -42.97 -0.82 2.09
C ASP A 84 -42.55 0.61 2.42
N PHE A 85 -43.43 1.58 2.12
CA PHE A 85 -43.25 2.98 2.50
C PHE A 85 -43.45 3.25 4.00
N GLY A 86 -43.54 2.19 4.82
CA GLY A 86 -43.67 2.28 6.27
C GLY A 86 -45.12 2.50 6.71
N ARG A 87 -45.26 2.76 8.02
CA ARG A 87 -46.56 2.95 8.67
C ARG A 87 -47.28 4.18 8.05
N PRO A 88 -48.57 4.07 7.67
CA PRO A 88 -49.34 5.22 7.22
C PRO A 88 -49.24 6.36 8.25
N PRO A 89 -49.18 7.63 7.82
CA PRO A 89 -49.20 8.75 8.77
C PRO A 89 -50.43 8.60 9.67
N GLU A 90 -50.24 8.73 10.98
CA GLU A 90 -51.37 8.76 11.91
C GLU A 90 -52.24 9.98 11.58
N ASP A 91 -53.53 9.76 11.35
CA ASP A 91 -54.49 10.84 11.14
C ASP A 91 -54.57 11.66 12.43
N PHE A 92 -53.92 12.83 12.43
CA PHE A 92 -54.10 13.81 13.49
C PHE A 92 -55.42 14.56 13.22
N GLU A 93 -56.50 14.10 13.86
CA GLU A 93 -57.77 14.85 14.02
C GLU A 93 -57.64 15.97 15.06
#